data_AF-A0AAW6PT62-F1
#
_entry.id   AF-A0AAW6PT62-F1
#
_cell.length_a   1.000
_cell.length_b   1.000
_cell.length_c   1.000
_cell.angle_alpha   90.00
_cell.angle_beta   90.00
_cell.angle_gamma   90.00
#
_symmetry.space_group_name_H-M   'P 1'
#
loop_
_entity.id
_entity.type
_entity.pdbx_description
1 polymer ?
#
loop_
_entity_poly.entity_id
_entity_poly.type
_entity_poly.pdbx_seq_one_letter_code
_entity_poly.pdbx_strand_id
1 'polypeptide(L)' 'MTERIRPPMASHSLDLPAICDICGKGRSTRRHATCSRIRQQRESNKWAAYMANVAAKRALSKRTIARRGDIE' A
#
# COMPACT_ATOMS: atom_id res chain seq x y z
N MET A 1 21.21 -2.56 8.56
CA MET A 1 19.85 -2.02 8.75
C MET A 1 19.07 -2.30 7.48
N THR A 2 18.01 -3.12 7.55
CA THR A 2 17.16 -3.41 6.39
C THR A 2 16.41 -2.15 5.98
N GLU A 3 16.68 -1.66 4.78
CA GLU A 3 16.00 -0.51 4.20
C GLU A 3 14.50 -0.85 4.08
N ARG A 4 13.67 -0.17 4.86
CA ARG A 4 12.23 -0.39 4.88
C ARG A 4 11.63 0.14 3.57
N ILE A 5 11.54 -0.73 2.57
CA ILE A 5 10.97 -0.41 1.25
C ILE A 5 9.50 -0.01 1.35
N ARG A 6 8.80 -0.46 2.40
CA ARG A 6 7.39 -0.13 2.65
C ARG A 6 7.27 0.83 3.85
N PRO A 7 6.48 1.91 3.75
CA PRO A 7 6.17 2.75 4.90
C PRO A 7 5.52 1.94 6.03
N PRO A 8 5.81 2.27 7.31
CA PRO A 8 5.22 1.57 8.44
C PRO A 8 3.69 1.66 8.35
N MET A 9 3.01 0.52 8.51
CA MET A 9 1.56 0.54 8.63
C MET A 9 1.16 1.41 9.83
N ALA A 10 0.17 2.28 9.65
CA ALA A 10 -0.50 2.98 10.74
C ALA A 10 -1.14 1.93 11.67
N SER A 11 -0.33 1.51 12.65
CA SER A 11 -0.62 0.45 13.60
C SER A 11 -1.02 1.04 14.95
N HIS A 12 -0.86 2.35 15.13
CA HIS A 12 -1.11 3.02 16.39
C HIS A 12 -2.60 3.15 16.63
N SER A 13 -3.03 2.81 17.86
CA SER A 13 -4.43 2.80 18.26
C SER A 13 -5.17 4.11 17.97
N LEU A 14 -4.46 5.24 18.04
CA LEU A 14 -4.95 6.60 17.79
C LEU A 14 -5.34 6.87 16.32
N ASP A 15 -4.74 6.18 15.34
CA ASP A 15 -5.09 6.30 13.90
C ASP A 15 -6.30 5.42 13.50
N LEU A 16 -6.64 4.51 14.39
CA LEU A 16 -7.69 3.51 14.36
C LEU A 16 -9.10 3.98 14.78
N PRO A 17 -10.17 4.02 13.96
CA PRO A 17 -11.50 4.28 14.51
C PRO A 17 -11.88 3.25 15.60
N ALA A 18 -12.74 3.70 16.52
CA ALA A 18 -13.25 2.88 17.62
C ALA A 18 -14.07 1.68 17.12
N ILE A 19 -14.71 1.81 15.95
CA ILE A 19 -15.42 0.75 15.25
C ILE A 19 -14.52 0.16 14.17
N CYS A 20 -14.49 -1.18 14.09
CA CYS A 20 -13.76 -1.89 13.06
C CYS A 20 -14.46 -1.74 11.70
N ASP A 21 -13.73 -1.27 10.69
CA ASP A 21 -14.14 -1.12 9.30
C ASP A 21 -14.44 -2.45 8.59
N ILE A 22 -13.97 -3.58 9.15
CA ILE A 22 -14.09 -4.90 8.53
C ILE A 22 -15.30 -5.66 9.08
N CYS A 23 -15.54 -5.59 10.39
CA CYS A 23 -16.59 -6.36 11.05
C CYS A 23 -17.68 -5.52 11.71
N GLY A 24 -17.55 -4.19 11.70
CA GLY A 24 -18.52 -3.26 12.27
C GLY A 24 -18.62 -3.28 13.80
N LYS A 25 -17.80 -4.09 14.48
CA LYS A 25 -17.80 -4.19 15.95
C LYS A 25 -16.81 -3.21 16.57
N GLY A 26 -17.03 -2.85 17.84
CA GLY A 26 -16.08 -2.04 18.59
C GLY A 26 -14.72 -2.76 18.72
N ARG A 27 -13.62 -2.05 18.44
CA ARG A 27 -12.23 -2.56 18.53
C ARG A 27 -11.80 -2.94 19.94
N SER A 28 -12.55 -2.50 20.96
CA SER A 28 -12.41 -2.96 22.35
C SER A 28 -12.71 -4.45 22.53
N THR A 29 -13.43 -5.08 21.58
CA THR A 29 -13.68 -6.52 21.64
C THR A 29 -12.44 -7.32 21.20
N ARG A 30 -12.04 -8.35 21.96
CA ARG A 30 -10.81 -9.13 21.73
C ARG A 30 -10.88 -10.11 20.55
N ARG A 31 -11.57 -9.76 19.45
CA ARG A 31 -11.85 -10.66 18.29
C ARG A 31 -11.24 -10.18 16.97
N HIS A 32 -10.29 -9.25 17.01
CA HIS A 32 -9.80 -8.54 15.81
C HIS A 32 -8.58 -9.15 15.13
N ALA A 33 -8.07 -10.31 15.54
CA ALA A 33 -6.90 -10.92 14.91
C ALA A 33 -7.09 -11.14 13.39
N THR A 34 -8.25 -11.66 12.99
CA THR A 34 -8.61 -11.87 11.57
C THR A 34 -8.78 -10.56 10.83
N CYS A 35 -9.48 -9.58 11.43
CA CYS A 35 -9.66 -8.25 10.84
C CYS A 35 -8.31 -7.55 10.62
N SER A 36 -7.40 -7.62 11.60
CA SER A 36 -6.05 -7.07 11.46
C SER A 36 -5.28 -7.70 10.30
N ARG A 37 -5.43 -9.02 10.07
CA ARG A 37 -4.81 -9.72 8.94
C ARG A 37 -5.37 -9.24 7.60
N ILE A 38 -6.70 -9.10 7.49
CA ILE A 38 -7.37 -8.59 6.29
C ILE A 38 -6.89 -7.16 5.97
N ARG A 39 -6.76 -6.32 7.00
CA ARG A 39 -6.25 -4.94 6.85
C ARG A 39 -4.82 -4.92 6.33
N GLN A 40 -3.95 -5.77 6.90
CA GLN A 40 -2.58 -5.94 6.41
C GLN A 40 -2.54 -6.37 4.95
N GLN A 41 -3.39 -7.31 4.54
CA GLN A 41 -3.48 -7.77 3.15
C GLN A 41 -3.94 -6.66 2.20
N ARG A 42 -4.97 -5.88 2.57
CA ARG A 42 -5.47 -4.75 1.76
C ARG A 42 -4.37 -3.72 1.52
N GLU A 43 -3.65 -3.35 2.57
CA GLU A 43 -2.53 -2.41 2.46
C GLU A 43 -1.38 -3.00 1.62
N SER A 44 -1.11 -4.31 1.72
CA SER A 44 -0.14 -4.98 0.86
C SER A 44 -0.55 -4.93 -0.61
N ASN A 45 -1.82 -5.17 -0.91
CA ASN A 45 -2.34 -5.10 -2.28
C ASN A 45 -2.27 -3.66 -2.82
N LYS A 46 -2.62 -2.67 -2.00
CA LYS A 46 -2.50 -1.25 -2.34
C LYS A 46 -1.05 -0.87 -2.65
N TRP A 47 -0.11 -1.36 -1.84
CA TRP A 47 1.32 -1.14 -2.09
C TRP A 47 1.81 -1.82 -3.37
N ALA A 48 1.39 -3.06 -3.64
CA ALA A 48 1.72 -3.77 -4.87
C ALA A 48 1.21 -3.02 -6.11
N ALA A 49 -0.03 -2.50 -6.06
CA ALA A 49 -0.59 -1.70 -7.14
C ALA A 49 0.18 -0.38 -7.35
N TYR A 50 0.57 0.30 -6.27
CA TYR A 50 1.40 1.50 -6.35
C TYR A 50 2.77 1.22 -7.00
N MET A 51 3.45 0.15 -6.58
CA MET A 51 4.72 -0.26 -7.16
C MET A 51 4.60 -0.64 -8.64
N ALA A 52 3.53 -1.33 -9.04
CA ALA A 52 3.25 -1.62 -10.45
C ALA A 52 3.07 -0.31 -11.26
N ASN A 53 2.39 0.68 -10.68
CA ASN A 53 2.19 1.99 -11.33
C ASN A 53 3.51 2.76 -11.46
N VAL A 54 4.36 2.74 -10.42
CA VAL A 54 5.72 3.32 -10.46
C VAL A 54 6.58 2.63 -11.52
N ALA A 55 6.54 1.30 -11.60
CA ALA A 55 7.25 0.53 -12.62
C ALA A 55 6.76 0.89 -14.04
N ALA A 56 5.45 0.98 -14.24
CA ALA A 56 4.86 1.40 -15.51
C ALA A 56 5.28 2.82 -15.91
N LYS A 57 5.28 3.77 -14.97
CA LYS A 57 5.78 5.14 -15.21
C LYS A 57 7.26 5.16 -15.58
N ARG A 58 8.09 4.36 -14.90
CA ARG A 58 9.51 4.21 -15.24
C ARG A 58 9.70 3.61 -16.64
N ALA A 59 8.92 2.60 -17.02
CA ALA A 59 8.97 1.98 -18.34
C ALA A 59 8.54 2.96 -19.45
N LEU A 60 7.49 3.75 -19.22
CA LEU A 60 7.05 4.78 -20.15
C LEU A 60 8.11 5.87 -20.31
N SER A 61 8.70 6.35 -19.20
CA SER A 61 9.76 7.36 -19.23
C SER A 61 10.97 6.91 -20.06
N LYS A 62 11.39 5.65 -19.93
CA LYS A 62 12.44 5.05 -20.78
C LYS A 62 12.04 5.02 -22.27
N ARG A 63 10.77 4.77 -22.57
CA ARG A 63 10.26 4.72 -23.96
C ARG A 63 10.12 6.12 -24.59
N THR A 64 9.80 7.14 -23.80
CA THR A 64 9.77 8.54 -24.27
C THR A 64 11.16 9.10 -24.58
N ILE A 65 12.22 8.67 -23.88
CA ILE A 65 13.59 9.05 -24.21
C ILE A 65 13.99 8.45 -25.57
N ALA A 66 13.64 7.19 -25.82
CA ALA A 66 13.92 6.54 -27.11
C ALA A 66 13.24 7.25 -28.29
N ARG A 67 11.95 7.63 -28.18
CA ARG A 67 11.22 8.29 -29.28
C ARG A 67 11.71 9.71 -29.61
N ARG A 68 12.42 10.37 -28.69
CA ARG A 68 12.90 11.76 -28.90
C ARG A 68 14.25 11.82 -29.62
N GLY A 69 14.89 10.68 -29.89
CA GLY A 69 16.16 10.57 -30.61
C GLY A 69 16.04 10.23 -32.09
N ASP A 70 14.82 10.05 -32.62
CA ASP A 70 14.56 9.64 -34.01
C ASP A 70 14.01 10.78 -34.90
N ILE A 71 14.10 12.04 -34.44
CA ILE A 71 13.73 13.24 -35.19
C ILE A 71 14.86 14.27 -35.03
N GLU A 72 16.03 14.00 -35.61
CA GLU A 72 17.00 15.00 -36.06
C GLU A 72 17.94 14.40 -37.10
#